data_AF-A0A0B6Y6M1-F1
#
_entry.id   AF-A0A0B6Y6M1-F1
#
_cell.length_a   1.000
_cell.length_b   1.000
_cell.length_c   1.000
_cell.angle_alpha   90.00
_cell.angle_beta   90.00
_cell.angle_gamma   90.00
#
_symmetry.space_group_name_H-M   'P 1'
#
loop_
_entity.id
_entity.type
_entity.pdbx_description
1 polymer ?
#
loop_
_entity_poly.entity_id
_entity_poly.type
_entity_poly.pdbx_seq_one_letter_code
_entity_poly.pdbx_strand_id
1 'polypeptide(L)'
;PCRLLRYQVWGHFIKRYNPSKVSSSGILVQSAHTCCDNCTEDHHTSYAAGVFMLEAGDHIFVDVSGSGLVLFDGEASYLGLVMLGSRDFAINTD
;
A
#
# COMPACT_ATOMS: atom_id res chain seq x y z
N PRO A 1 23.36 -2.73 12.08
CA PRO A 1 22.56 -2.82 13.32
C PRO A 1 21.46 -1.76 13.35
N CYS A 2 20.21 -2.21 13.45
CA CYS A 2 18.99 -1.41 13.58
C CYS A 2 19.08 -0.36 14.68
N ARG A 3 19.75 -0.67 15.80
CA ARG A 3 20.02 0.29 16.89
C ARG A 3 20.77 1.56 16.47
N LEU A 4 21.47 1.55 15.33
CA LEU A 4 22.19 2.70 14.79
C LEU A 4 21.34 3.56 13.85
N LEU A 5 20.17 3.07 13.43
CA LEU A 5 19.27 3.80 12.57
C LEU A 5 18.40 4.75 13.40
N ARG A 6 18.22 5.98 12.90
CA ARG A 6 17.31 6.96 13.51
C ARG A 6 15.84 6.49 13.48
N TYR A 7 15.48 5.72 12.46
CA TYR A 7 14.16 5.13 12.30
C TYR A 7 14.31 3.62 12.20
N GLN A 8 13.59 2.91 13.07
CA GLN A 8 13.58 1.45 13.13
C GLN A 8 12.29 0.86 12.59
N VAL A 9 11.32 1.70 12.22
CA VAL A 9 10.07 1.30 11.61
C VAL A 9 9.93 2.05 10.29
N TRP A 10 9.70 1.31 9.21
CA TRP A 10 9.33 1.86 7.91
C TRP A 10 8.10 1.12 7.40
N GLY A 11 7.37 1.74 6.50
CA GLY A 11 6.15 1.17 5.96
C GLY A 11 5.84 1.72 4.60
N HIS A 12 4.97 1.01 3.90
CA HIS A 12 4.37 1.47 2.66
C HIS A 12 2.85 1.49 2.80
N PHE A 13 2.24 2.47 2.14
CA PHE A 13 0.83 2.79 2.25
C PHE A 13 0.26 2.94 0.84
N ILE A 14 -0.78 2.18 0.52
CA ILE A 14 -1.58 2.42 -0.68
C ILE A 14 -2.71 3.35 -0.28
N LYS A 15 -2.77 4.52 -0.90
CA LYS A 15 -3.71 5.59 -0.59
C LYS A 15 -4.63 5.86 -1.78
N ARG A 16 -5.86 6.24 -1.48
CA ARG A 16 -6.81 6.80 -2.43
C ARG A 16 -6.97 8.29 -2.18
N TYR A 17 -7.03 9.05 -3.26
CA TYR A 17 -7.51 10.43 -3.26
C TYR A 17 -8.57 10.61 -4.34
N ASN A 18 -9.69 11.23 -3.99
CA ASN A 18 -10.72 11.61 -4.94
C ASN A 18 -11.07 13.10 -4.72
N PRO A 19 -10.74 14.00 -5.67
CA PRO A 19 -10.95 15.43 -5.50
C PRO A 19 -12.45 15.80 -5.42
N SER A 20 -13.32 14.99 -6.02
CA SER A 20 -14.77 15.19 -6.00
C SER A 20 -15.43 14.58 -4.75
N LYS A 21 -14.76 13.65 -4.08
CA LYS A 21 -15.24 12.97 -2.86
C LYS A 21 -14.12 12.89 -1.82
N VAL A 22 -13.72 14.03 -1.28
CA VAL A 22 -12.60 14.10 -0.32
C VAL A 22 -12.82 13.17 0.90
N SER A 23 -14.06 12.99 1.34
CA SER A 23 -14.40 12.09 2.46
C SER A 23 -14.14 10.60 2.18
N SER A 24 -14.03 10.18 0.91
CA SER A 24 -13.64 8.81 0.57
C SER A 24 -12.12 8.65 0.45
N SER A 25 -11.34 9.73 0.53
CA SER A 25 -9.88 9.68 0.45
C SER A 25 -9.26 9.13 1.74
N GLY A 26 -8.12 8.44 1.64
CA GLY A 26 -7.44 7.86 2.80
C GLY A 26 -6.53 6.68 2.45
N ILE A 27 -6.03 6.01 3.49
CA ILE A 27 -5.24 4.78 3.36
C ILE A 27 -6.20 3.62 3.07
N LEU A 28 -5.93 2.87 2.00
CA LEU A 28 -6.65 1.64 1.65
C LEU A 28 -6.02 0.44 2.35
N VAL A 29 -4.70 0.30 2.23
CA VAL A 29 -3.91 -0.75 2.91
C VAL A 29 -2.54 -0.20 3.27
N GLN A 30 -1.98 -0.72 4.35
CA GLN A 30 -0.64 -0.40 4.79
C GLN A 30 0.07 -1.64 5.30
N SER A 31 1.39 -1.64 5.16
CA SER A 31 2.28 -2.59 5.82
C SER A 31 3.42 -1.83 6.47
N ALA A 32 3.84 -2.31 7.62
CA ALA A 32 4.97 -1.77 8.37
C ALA A 32 5.94 -2.90 8.69
N HIS A 33 7.22 -2.59 8.55
CA HIS A 33 8.32 -3.43 8.94
C HIS A 33 9.06 -2.73 10.07
N THR A 34 9.40 -3.50 11.10
CA THR A 34 10.23 -3.06 12.22
C THR A 34 11.57 -3.78 12.15
N CYS A 35 12.64 -3.02 11.95
CA CYS A 35 14.01 -3.49 11.96
C CYS A 35 14.31 -4.23 13.27
N CYS A 36 15.04 -5.35 13.17
CA CYS A 36 15.35 -6.18 14.32
C CYS A 36 16.83 -6.62 14.32
N ASP A 37 17.57 -6.26 15.37
CA ASP A 37 18.99 -6.61 15.50
C ASP A 37 19.25 -8.10 15.76
N ASN A 38 18.28 -8.82 16.34
CA ASN A 38 18.43 -10.20 16.80
C ASN A 38 17.39 -11.16 16.17
N CYS A 39 16.84 -10.82 15.01
CA CYS A 39 15.88 -11.68 14.33
C CYS A 39 16.60 -12.77 13.54
N THR A 40 16.05 -13.99 13.59
CA THR A 40 16.56 -15.16 12.85
C THR A 40 16.48 -14.98 11.33
N GLU A 41 15.53 -14.17 10.88
CA GLU A 41 15.35 -13.76 9.49
C GLU A 41 15.04 -12.25 9.44
N ASP A 42 15.68 -11.55 8.51
CA ASP A 42 15.36 -10.14 8.20
C ASP A 42 14.63 -10.11 6.85
N HIS A 43 13.35 -9.72 6.87
CA HIS A 43 12.55 -9.62 5.66
C HIS A 43 12.80 -8.27 4.99
N HIS A 44 13.68 -8.27 3.99
CA HIS A 44 14.06 -7.07 3.23
C HIS A 44 12.99 -6.59 2.24
N THR A 45 11.89 -7.34 2.07
CA THR A 45 10.80 -7.02 1.16
C THR A 45 9.47 -7.01 1.91
N SER A 46 8.57 -6.11 1.52
CA SER A 46 7.24 -6.00 2.11
C SER A 46 6.17 -6.04 1.03
N TYR A 47 5.07 -6.75 1.29
CA TYR A 47 3.92 -6.85 0.40
C TYR A 47 2.63 -6.51 1.15
N ALA A 48 1.72 -5.80 0.47
CA ALA A 48 0.38 -5.50 0.96
C ALA A 48 -0.63 -5.54 -0.19
N ALA A 49 -1.80 -6.12 0.07
CA ALA A 49 -2.88 -6.21 -0.90
C ALA A 49 -4.24 -6.20 -0.20
N GLY A 50 -5.28 -5.86 -0.96
CA GLY A 50 -6.66 -5.89 -0.48
C GLY A 50 -7.65 -5.68 -1.62
N VAL A 51 -8.93 -5.87 -1.32
CA VAL A 51 -10.04 -5.65 -2.25
C VAL A 51 -10.76 -4.37 -1.85
N PHE A 52 -10.83 -3.41 -2.75
CA PHE A 52 -11.42 -2.10 -2.50
C PHE A 52 -12.41 -1.75 -3.61
N MET A 53 -13.54 -1.15 -3.22
CA MET A 53 -14.41 -0.49 -4.18
C MET A 53 -13.76 0.81 -4.62
N LEU A 54 -13.37 0.88 -5.89
CA LEU A 54 -12.84 2.07 -6.53
C LEU A 54 -13.92 2.71 -7.40
N GLU A 55 -13.92 4.03 -7.45
CA GLU A 55 -14.84 4.82 -8.26
C GLU A 55 -14.09 5.57 -9.37
N ALA A 56 -14.80 5.94 -10.43
CA ALA A 56 -14.24 6.80 -11.46
C ALA A 56 -13.74 8.12 -10.84
N GLY A 57 -12.50 8.50 -11.15
CA GLY A 57 -11.84 9.68 -10.58
C GLY A 57 -11.04 9.40 -9.30
N ASP A 58 -11.03 8.16 -8.78
CA ASP A 58 -10.09 7.78 -7.73
C ASP A 58 -8.65 7.78 -8.27
N HIS A 59 -7.75 8.47 -7.57
CA HIS A 59 -6.31 8.45 -7.79
C HIS A 59 -5.65 7.56 -6.74
N ILE A 60 -4.83 6.61 -7.17
CA ILE A 60 -4.11 5.68 -6.29
C ILE A 60 -2.65 6.12 -6.15
N PHE A 61 -2.17 6.21 -4.92
CA PHE A 61 -0.80 6.58 -4.57
C PHE A 61 -0.15 5.50 -3.72
N VAL A 62 1.16 5.34 -3.87
CA VAL A 62 1.98 4.53 -2.97
C VAL A 62 2.92 5.47 -2.24
N ASP A 63 2.75 5.56 -0.94
CA ASP A 63 3.65 6.31 -0.07
C ASP A 63 4.56 5.33 0.67
N VAL A 64 5.85 5.65 0.77
CA VAL A 64 6.84 4.83 1.49
C VAL A 64 7.55 5.70 2.51
N SER A 65 7.63 5.24 3.76
CA SER A 65 8.44 5.87 4.81
C SER A 65 9.85 5.27 4.86
N GLY A 66 10.78 5.93 5.53
CA GLY A 66 12.18 5.45 5.58
C GLY A 66 12.94 5.71 4.28
N SER A 67 12.73 6.87 3.65
CA SER A 67 13.50 7.30 2.48
C SER A 67 15.01 7.18 2.73
N GLY A 68 15.74 6.56 1.80
CA GLY A 68 17.16 6.24 1.94
C GLY A 68 17.47 4.88 2.61
N LEU A 69 16.47 4.21 3.17
CA LEU A 69 16.57 2.82 3.67
C LEU A 69 15.91 1.81 2.73
N VAL A 70 15.04 2.28 1.82
CA VAL A 70 14.35 1.46 0.83
C VAL A 70 15.06 1.54 -0.52
N LEU A 71 15.35 0.39 -1.10
CA LEU A 71 15.84 0.28 -2.47
C LEU A 71 14.64 0.12 -3.42
N PHE A 72 14.54 1.01 -4.39
CA PHE A 72 13.53 0.89 -5.46
C PHE A 72 14.16 0.23 -6.67
N ASP A 73 13.69 -0.98 -6.98
CA ASP A 73 14.10 -1.77 -8.14
C ASP A 73 12.86 -2.26 -8.88
N GLY A 74 12.90 -2.28 -10.22
CA GLY A 74 11.74 -2.61 -11.05
C GLY A 74 11.24 -4.05 -10.88
N GLU A 75 12.09 -4.97 -10.44
CA GLU A 75 11.71 -6.38 -10.20
C GLU A 75 11.12 -6.58 -8.80
N ALA A 76 11.45 -5.70 -7.85
CA ALA A 76 11.03 -5.81 -6.44
C ALA A 76 9.99 -4.76 -6.00
N SER A 77 9.83 -3.66 -6.75
CA SER A 77 8.98 -2.52 -6.41
C SER A 77 7.93 -2.29 -7.49
N TYR A 78 6.72 -2.79 -7.23
CA TYR A 78 5.61 -2.73 -8.19
C TYR A 78 4.27 -2.50 -7.47
N LEU A 79 3.32 -1.95 -8.22
CA LEU A 79 1.90 -1.84 -7.85
C LEU A 79 1.08 -2.51 -8.94
N GLY A 80 0.14 -3.37 -8.55
CA GLY A 80 -0.80 -4.02 -9.46
C GLY A 80 -2.24 -3.79 -9.02
N LEU A 81 -3.15 -3.70 -10.00
CA LEU A 81 -4.58 -3.71 -9.76
C LEU A 81 -5.24 -4.72 -10.70
N VAL A 82 -6.24 -5.43 -10.20
CA VAL A 82 -7.09 -6.33 -10.98
C VAL A 82 -8.55 -6.03 -10.63
N MET A 83 -9.39 -5.92 -11.66
CA MET A 83 -10.83 -5.72 -11.47
C MET A 83 -11.48 -7.06 -11.14
N LEU A 84 -12.16 -7.14 -9.98
CA LEU A 84 -12.89 -8.34 -9.56
C LEU A 84 -14.38 -8.30 -9.98
N GLY A 85 -14.94 -7.10 -10.18
CA GLY A 85 -16.33 -6.91 -10.62
C GLY A 85 -16.74 -5.43 -10.58
N SER A 86 -17.91 -5.12 -11.13
CA SER A 86 -18.55 -3.79 -11.04
C SER A 86 -19.89 -3.87 -10.33
N ARG A 87 -20.38 -2.73 -9.81
CA ARG A 87 -21.70 -2.65 -9.14
C ARG A 87 -22.89 -2.91 -10.07
N ASP A 88 -22.66 -2.96 -11.38
CA ASP A 88 -23.73 -3.11 -12.38
C ASP A 88 -24.32 -4.53 -12.45
N PHE A 89 -23.89 -5.44 -11.57
CA PHE A 89 -24.47 -6.78 -11.41
C PHE A 89 -25.69 -6.85 -10.46
N ALA A 90 -26.36 -5.72 -10.22
CA ALA A 90 -27.72 -5.75 -9.70
C ALA A 90 -28.67 -6.07 -10.88
N ILE A 91 -28.89 -7.37 -11.09
CA ILE A 91 -29.91 -7.88 -12.02
C ILE A 91 -31.24 -7.21 -11.66
N ASN A 92 -31.83 -6.51 -12.63
CA ASN A 92 -33.25 -6.15 -12.63
C ASN A 92 -34.07 -7.42 -12.40
N THR A 93 -34.53 -7.62 -11.18
CA THR A 93 -35.67 -8.50 -10.90
C THR A 93 -36.90 -7.59 -10.84
N ASP A 94 -37.50 -7.37 -12.01
CA ASP A 94 -38.93 -7.07 -12.11
C ASP A 94 -39.76 -8.30 -11.68
#